data_AF-R7TMP0-F1
#
_entry.id   AF-R7TMP0-F1
#
_cell.length_a   1.000
_cell.length_b   1.000
_cell.length_c   1.000
_cell.angle_alpha   90.00
_cell.angle_beta   90.00
_cell.angle_gamma   90.00
#
_symmetry.space_group_name_H-M   'P 1'
#
loop_
_entity.id
_entity.type
_entity.pdbx_description
1 polymer ?
#
loop_
_entity_poly.entity_id
_entity_poly.type
_entity_poly.pdbx_seq_one_letter_code
_entity_poly.pdbx_strand_id
1 'polypeptide(L)'
;MSGAKSIGSLETYEPEDKSFSKHVIQEGTGDTSPNEASVCTVLVDPMGQSVTPAIEAALGNYKIGDRCEVTIGESTTFLAELLDKVLMSMKEGETAYVKSKINSDGQKMDSFGVNDAAFKCNVSLFEMSRAAQSDDLEQDERIERAQHYKDSGTELFREGNTHFAIKRYQRSLDYLADIDKHGSVPNVVRSQQILLRGQCNFNLAACYLKQAKYSDVVHHCTLGLNVDSDNLKGLYRRGQAYMKLNQYDEAKGDYHRALALDPSNKATANQLALLNGMIRKEKEMYKRMF
;
A
#
# COMPACT_ATOMS: atom_id res chain seq x y z
N MET A 1 -24.62 9.28 -48.80
CA MET A 1 -24.68 8.02 -48.05
C MET A 1 -23.36 7.83 -47.34
N SER A 2 -23.20 8.40 -46.14
CA SER A 2 -22.04 8.10 -45.29
C SER A 2 -22.41 6.89 -44.44
N GLY A 3 -21.67 5.80 -44.63
CA GLY A 3 -21.87 4.57 -43.89
C GLY A 3 -21.56 4.82 -42.42
N ALA A 4 -22.58 4.78 -41.58
CA ALA A 4 -22.42 4.55 -40.15
C ALA A 4 -21.78 3.16 -40.01
N LYS A 5 -20.48 3.13 -39.72
CA LYS A 5 -19.85 1.90 -39.23
C LYS A 5 -20.53 1.56 -37.92
N SER A 6 -21.31 0.47 -37.95
CA SER A 6 -21.82 -0.23 -36.78
C SER A 6 -20.66 -0.40 -35.79
N ILE A 7 -20.76 0.30 -34.66
CA ILE A 7 -19.92 0.04 -33.49
C ILE A 7 -20.36 -1.35 -33.02
N GLY A 8 -19.62 -2.38 -33.43
CA GLY A 8 -19.82 -3.74 -32.95
C GLY A 8 -19.79 -3.74 -31.43
N SER A 9 -20.55 -4.65 -30.81
CA SER A 9 -20.65 -4.78 -29.36
C SER A 9 -19.26 -4.92 -28.71
N LEU A 10 -18.68 -3.79 -28.29
CA LEU A 10 -17.38 -3.75 -27.63
C LEU A 10 -17.55 -4.32 -26.22
N GLU A 11 -16.79 -5.37 -25.88
CA GLU A 11 -16.79 -5.92 -24.54
C GLU A 11 -16.39 -4.83 -23.55
N THR A 12 -17.29 -4.59 -22.60
CA THR A 12 -17.09 -3.61 -21.53
C THR A 12 -16.70 -4.37 -20.28
N TYR A 13 -15.54 -4.05 -19.74
CA TYR A 13 -15.05 -4.59 -18.48
C TYR A 13 -15.16 -3.54 -17.38
N GLU A 14 -15.75 -3.92 -16.25
CA GLU A 14 -15.73 -3.14 -15.01
C GLU A 14 -15.24 -4.07 -13.88
N PRO A 15 -14.22 -3.67 -13.09
CA PRO A 15 -13.78 -4.44 -11.94
C PRO A 15 -14.84 -4.39 -10.83
N GLU A 16 -14.77 -5.33 -9.87
CA GLU A 16 -15.71 -5.41 -8.74
C GLU A 16 -15.75 -4.13 -7.88
N ASP A 17 -14.60 -3.48 -7.71
CA ASP A 17 -14.49 -2.20 -6.98
C ASP A 17 -15.00 -1.00 -7.79
N LYS A 18 -15.38 -1.22 -9.06
CA LYS A 18 -15.87 -0.23 -10.02
C LYS A 18 -14.92 0.98 -10.14
N SER A 19 -13.62 0.78 -9.99
CA SER A 19 -12.63 1.87 -10.04
C SER A 19 -12.47 2.47 -11.44
N PHE A 20 -12.72 1.70 -12.51
CA PHE A 20 -12.70 2.15 -13.90
C PHE A 20 -13.74 1.41 -14.75
N SER A 21 -14.03 1.92 -15.95
CA SER A 21 -14.62 1.13 -17.02
C SER A 21 -13.63 1.04 -18.18
N LYS A 22 -13.53 -0.14 -18.80
CA LYS A 22 -12.63 -0.43 -19.91
C LYS A 22 -13.43 -0.91 -21.11
N HIS A 23 -13.13 -0.37 -22.28
CA HIS A 23 -13.69 -0.80 -23.56
C HIS A 23 -12.56 -1.10 -24.52
N VAL A 24 -12.47 -2.34 -25.01
CA VAL A 24 -11.40 -2.75 -25.93
C VAL A 24 -11.58 -2.02 -27.27
N ILE A 25 -10.53 -1.35 -27.75
CA ILE A 25 -10.49 -0.70 -29.08
C ILE A 25 -9.80 -1.63 -30.08
N GLN A 26 -8.71 -2.26 -29.65
CA GLN A 26 -7.94 -3.23 -30.41
C GLN A 26 -7.68 -4.43 -29.50
N GLU A 27 -8.07 -5.61 -29.97
CA GLU A 27 -7.80 -6.88 -29.28
C GLU A 27 -6.30 -7.14 -29.17
N GLY A 28 -5.89 -7.59 -27.99
CA GLY A 28 -4.57 -8.18 -27.79
C GLY A 28 -4.53 -9.64 -28.22
N THR A 29 -3.37 -10.25 -28.08
CA THR A 29 -3.11 -11.65 -28.43
C THR A 29 -2.69 -12.46 -27.20
N GLY A 30 -2.80 -13.77 -27.30
CA GLY A 30 -2.47 -14.69 -26.21
C GLY A 30 -3.61 -14.91 -25.20
N ASP A 31 -3.33 -15.80 -24.24
CA ASP A 31 -4.30 -16.31 -23.28
C ASP A 31 -4.05 -15.84 -21.84
N THR A 32 -3.02 -15.02 -21.64
CA THR A 32 -2.62 -14.51 -20.32
C THR A 32 -2.64 -12.99 -20.29
N SER A 33 -2.93 -12.45 -19.12
CA SER A 33 -2.78 -11.03 -18.80
C SER A 33 -1.59 -10.81 -17.88
N PRO A 34 -1.06 -9.59 -17.73
CA PRO A 34 -0.13 -9.27 -16.67
C PRO A 34 -0.66 -9.65 -15.26
N ASN A 35 0.25 -10.01 -14.37
CA ASN A 35 -0.02 -10.24 -12.94
C ASN A 35 0.76 -9.25 -12.08
N GLU A 36 0.51 -9.26 -10.77
CA GLU A 36 1.28 -8.46 -9.81
C GLU A 36 2.79 -8.70 -9.97
N ALA A 37 3.57 -7.61 -9.95
CA ALA A 37 5.01 -7.56 -10.25
C ALA A 37 5.43 -7.86 -11.71
N SER A 38 4.49 -8.01 -12.65
CA SER A 38 4.80 -8.04 -14.09
C SER A 38 5.43 -6.72 -14.54
N VAL A 39 6.38 -6.81 -15.46
CA VAL A 39 6.96 -5.64 -16.14
C VAL A 39 6.21 -5.45 -17.47
N CYS A 40 5.70 -4.24 -17.71
CA CYS A 40 4.88 -3.93 -18.88
C CYS A 40 5.40 -2.70 -19.62
N THR A 41 5.47 -2.77 -20.94
CA THR A 41 5.70 -1.61 -21.82
C THR A 41 4.36 -1.04 -22.26
N VAL A 42 4.06 0.19 -21.85
CA VAL A 42 2.72 0.78 -21.96
C VAL A 42 2.75 2.19 -22.53
N LEU A 43 1.65 2.61 -23.15
CA LEU A 43 1.37 4.01 -23.52
C LEU A 43 0.03 4.44 -22.95
N VAL A 44 0.01 5.60 -22.31
CA VAL A 44 -1.22 6.30 -21.91
C VAL A 44 -1.42 7.50 -22.82
N ASP A 45 -2.42 7.44 -23.70
CA ASP A 45 -2.77 8.52 -24.62
C ASP A 45 -3.98 9.31 -24.08
N PRO A 46 -3.86 10.64 -23.85
CA PRO A 46 -4.94 11.48 -23.35
C PRO A 46 -6.05 11.72 -24.38
N MET A 47 -5.94 11.20 -25.60
CA MET A 47 -6.94 11.35 -26.66
C MET A 47 -7.17 12.82 -27.04
N GLY A 48 -6.11 13.61 -27.05
CA GLY A 48 -6.17 15.05 -27.32
C GLY A 48 -6.77 15.90 -26.19
N GLN A 49 -7.06 15.33 -25.01
CA GLN A 49 -7.41 16.11 -23.82
C GLN A 49 -6.20 16.88 -23.31
N SER A 50 -6.44 18.09 -22.81
CA SER A 50 -5.41 18.84 -22.08
C SER A 50 -5.10 18.11 -20.78
N VAL A 51 -3.82 17.81 -20.53
CA VAL A 51 -3.36 17.15 -19.31
C VAL A 51 -2.98 18.22 -18.31
N THR A 52 -3.62 18.21 -17.13
CA THR A 52 -3.29 19.14 -16.05
C THR A 52 -2.04 18.66 -15.32
N PRO A 53 -1.26 19.56 -14.68
CA PRO A 53 -0.14 19.15 -13.81
C PRO A 53 -0.57 18.20 -12.69
N ALA A 54 -1.83 18.29 -12.25
CA ALA A 54 -2.38 17.38 -11.25
C ALA A 54 -2.54 15.95 -11.79
N ILE A 55 -2.96 15.78 -13.04
CA ILE A 55 -3.00 14.46 -13.70
C ILE A 55 -1.59 13.95 -13.96
N GLU A 56 -0.67 14.80 -14.43
CA GLU A 56 0.73 14.39 -14.62
C GLU A 56 1.33 13.87 -13.32
N ALA A 57 1.11 14.56 -12.20
CA ALA A 57 1.52 14.08 -10.88
C ALA A 57 0.79 12.79 -10.48
N ALA A 58 -0.50 12.67 -10.80
CA ALA A 58 -1.30 11.48 -10.48
C ALA A 58 -0.91 10.25 -11.30
N LEU A 59 -0.28 10.39 -12.48
CA LEU A 59 0.19 9.27 -13.29
C LEU A 59 1.38 8.54 -12.64
N GLY A 60 2.12 9.18 -11.73
CA GLY A 60 3.20 8.55 -10.99
C GLY A 60 4.30 8.01 -11.91
N ASN A 61 4.46 6.69 -11.95
CA ASN A 61 5.43 6.00 -12.81
C ASN A 61 5.00 5.87 -14.28
N TYR A 62 3.75 6.20 -14.61
CA TYR A 62 3.27 6.22 -15.99
C TYR A 62 3.64 7.54 -16.67
N LYS A 63 3.81 7.49 -18.00
CA LYS A 63 4.04 8.67 -18.85
C LYS A 63 2.88 8.86 -19.80
N ILE A 64 2.48 10.12 -19.97
CA ILE A 64 1.46 10.49 -20.95
C ILE A 64 2.10 10.72 -22.32
N GLY A 65 1.46 10.24 -23.39
CA GLY A 65 1.90 10.45 -24.77
C GLY A 65 3.16 9.69 -25.21
N ASP A 66 3.94 9.14 -24.26
CA ASP A 66 5.15 8.37 -24.52
C ASP A 66 5.06 6.94 -23.97
N ARG A 67 5.78 6.01 -24.62
CA ARG A 67 5.93 4.66 -24.09
C ARG A 67 6.81 4.67 -22.85
N CYS A 68 6.41 3.90 -21.84
CA CYS A 68 7.19 3.71 -20.62
C CYS A 68 7.10 2.26 -20.14
N GLU A 69 8.11 1.85 -19.38
CA GLU A 69 8.11 0.59 -18.66
C GLU A 69 7.57 0.81 -17.24
N VAL A 70 6.62 -0.02 -16.83
CA VAL A 70 6.05 0.00 -15.48
C VAL A 70 6.06 -1.39 -14.87
N THR A 71 6.27 -1.48 -13.56
CA THR A 71 6.10 -2.74 -12.81
C THR A 71 4.76 -2.71 -12.10
N ILE A 72 3.89 -3.67 -12.40
CA ILE A 72 2.56 -3.75 -11.80
C ILE A 72 2.67 -3.90 -10.30
N GLY A 73 1.91 -3.08 -9.60
CA GLY A 73 1.89 -3.07 -8.15
C GLY A 73 2.86 -2.06 -7.57
N GLU A 74 3.90 -1.59 -8.30
CA GLU A 74 4.86 -0.58 -7.82
C GLU A 74 4.33 0.87 -7.85
N SER A 75 3.06 1.06 -8.20
CA SER A 75 2.40 2.37 -8.20
C SER A 75 2.43 3.09 -6.85
N THR A 76 2.51 4.43 -6.90
CA THR A 76 2.58 5.31 -5.73
C THR A 76 1.45 6.33 -5.66
N THR A 77 0.53 6.28 -6.63
CA THR A 77 -0.63 7.15 -6.76
C THR A 77 -1.86 6.32 -7.09
N PHE A 78 -3.05 6.87 -6.82
CA PHE A 78 -4.29 6.14 -7.05
C PHE A 78 -4.64 5.94 -8.53
N LEU A 79 -4.25 6.88 -9.39
CA LEU A 79 -4.45 6.73 -10.83
C LEU A 79 -3.47 5.68 -11.39
N ALA A 80 -2.20 5.68 -10.97
CA ALA A 80 -1.26 4.63 -11.36
C ALA A 80 -1.73 3.23 -10.89
N GLU A 81 -2.24 3.12 -9.65
CA GLU A 81 -2.81 1.85 -9.17
C GLU A 81 -4.04 1.40 -9.98
N LEU A 82 -4.88 2.35 -10.40
CA LEU A 82 -5.99 2.04 -11.29
C LEU A 82 -5.48 1.54 -12.64
N LEU A 83 -4.44 2.16 -13.19
CA LEU A 83 -3.81 1.72 -14.44
C LEU A 83 -3.15 0.35 -14.29
N ASP A 84 -2.53 0.01 -13.15
CA ASP A 84 -2.04 -1.35 -12.86
C ASP A 84 -3.19 -2.37 -13.02
N LYS A 85 -4.36 -2.07 -12.45
CA LYS A 85 -5.55 -2.93 -12.56
C LYS A 85 -6.12 -3.01 -13.98
N VAL A 86 -6.04 -1.91 -14.74
CA VAL A 86 -6.37 -1.93 -16.17
C VAL A 86 -5.46 -2.92 -16.87
N LEU A 87 -4.14 -2.81 -16.70
CA LEU A 87 -3.16 -3.69 -17.34
C LEU A 87 -3.38 -5.16 -16.98
N MET A 88 -3.69 -5.48 -15.72
CA MET A 88 -4.01 -6.86 -15.30
C MET A 88 -5.27 -7.44 -15.97
N SER A 89 -6.10 -6.61 -16.59
CA SER A 89 -7.25 -7.05 -17.39
C SER A 89 -6.97 -7.11 -18.90
N MET A 90 -5.80 -6.68 -19.35
CA MET A 90 -5.44 -6.56 -20.77
C MET A 90 -4.62 -7.75 -21.25
N LYS A 91 -4.61 -7.97 -22.57
CA LYS A 91 -3.71 -8.88 -23.27
C LYS A 91 -2.58 -8.11 -23.97
N GLU A 92 -1.47 -8.78 -24.26
CA GLU A 92 -0.36 -8.16 -25.00
C GLU A 92 -0.81 -7.72 -26.40
N GLY A 93 -0.50 -6.47 -26.78
CA GLY A 93 -0.97 -5.84 -28.01
C GLY A 93 -2.36 -5.18 -27.90
N GLU A 94 -3.06 -5.32 -26.77
CA GLU A 94 -4.38 -4.71 -26.58
C GLU A 94 -4.27 -3.19 -26.47
N THR A 95 -5.24 -2.48 -27.05
CA THR A 95 -5.50 -1.08 -26.75
C THR A 95 -6.93 -0.92 -26.31
N ALA A 96 -7.13 -0.25 -25.17
CA ALA A 96 -8.45 -0.06 -24.60
C ALA A 96 -8.69 1.39 -24.20
N TYR A 97 -9.92 1.84 -24.40
CA TYR A 97 -10.43 3.09 -23.85
C TYR A 97 -10.76 2.87 -22.37
N VAL A 98 -10.26 3.76 -21.52
CA VAL A 98 -10.45 3.70 -20.07
C VAL A 98 -11.11 4.98 -19.59
N LYS A 99 -12.20 4.82 -18.82
CA LYS A 99 -12.80 5.90 -18.04
C LYS A 99 -12.54 5.63 -16.56
N SER A 100 -11.82 6.55 -15.90
CA SER A 100 -11.44 6.38 -14.49
C SER A 100 -12.48 6.98 -13.52
N LYS A 101 -12.51 6.52 -12.26
CA LYS A 101 -13.10 7.27 -11.13
C LYS A 101 -12.12 8.24 -10.48
N ILE A 102 -11.22 8.80 -11.29
CA ILE A 102 -10.35 9.90 -10.92
C ILE A 102 -10.79 11.08 -11.78
N ASN A 103 -10.98 12.26 -11.19
CA ASN A 103 -11.32 13.45 -11.97
C ASN A 103 -10.08 14.04 -12.65
N SER A 104 -10.27 15.01 -13.54
CA SER A 104 -9.19 15.75 -14.23
C SER A 104 -8.26 16.56 -13.31
N ASP A 105 -8.51 16.58 -12.00
CA ASP A 105 -7.66 17.18 -10.97
C ASP A 105 -6.91 16.11 -10.14
N GLY A 106 -6.96 14.84 -10.55
CA GLY A 106 -6.24 13.74 -9.89
C GLY A 106 -6.90 13.25 -8.59
N GLN A 107 -8.14 13.65 -8.31
CA GLN A 107 -8.87 13.30 -7.08
C GLN A 107 -9.82 12.13 -7.32
N LYS A 108 -9.98 11.27 -6.30
CA LYS A 108 -10.97 10.19 -6.31
C LYS A 108 -12.40 10.72 -6.35
N MET A 109 -13.25 10.02 -7.09
CA MET A 109 -14.68 10.30 -7.20
C MET A 109 -15.51 9.12 -6.68
N ASP A 110 -16.66 9.41 -6.08
CA ASP A 110 -17.61 8.37 -5.62
C ASP A 110 -18.33 7.67 -6.78
N SER A 111 -18.45 8.36 -7.91
CA SER A 111 -19.04 7.86 -9.16
C SER A 111 -18.20 8.31 -10.36
N PHE A 112 -18.45 7.77 -11.55
CA PHE A 112 -17.77 8.16 -12.80
C PHE A 112 -18.02 9.62 -13.25
N GLY A 113 -18.67 10.43 -12.40
CA GLY A 113 -19.03 11.81 -12.68
C GLY A 113 -20.20 11.96 -13.64
N VAL A 114 -21.08 12.90 -13.35
CA VAL A 114 -21.97 13.49 -14.35
C VAL A 114 -21.20 14.62 -15.03
N ASN A 115 -21.38 14.83 -16.34
CA ASN A 115 -20.71 15.87 -17.16
C ASN A 115 -19.20 15.69 -17.42
N ASP A 116 -18.74 14.47 -17.71
CA ASP A 116 -17.40 14.26 -18.29
C ASP A 116 -16.18 14.65 -17.44
N ALA A 117 -16.36 14.84 -16.13
CA ALA A 117 -15.29 15.25 -15.21
C ALA A 117 -14.22 14.16 -14.97
N ALA A 118 -14.50 12.91 -15.36
CA ALA A 118 -13.59 11.78 -15.22
C ALA A 118 -12.41 11.90 -16.18
N PHE A 119 -11.20 11.61 -15.70
CA PHE A 119 -10.05 11.44 -16.56
C PHE A 119 -10.24 10.19 -17.42
N LYS A 120 -10.02 10.38 -18.73
CA LYS A 120 -10.18 9.35 -19.76
C LYS A 120 -8.88 9.24 -20.56
N CYS A 121 -8.53 8.04 -20.96
CA CYS A 121 -7.36 7.80 -21.79
C CYS A 121 -7.53 6.53 -22.61
N ASN A 122 -6.74 6.41 -23.67
CA ASN A 122 -6.45 5.11 -24.25
C ASN A 122 -5.21 4.55 -23.56
N VAL A 123 -5.28 3.28 -23.17
CA VAL A 123 -4.14 2.54 -22.65
C VAL A 123 -3.78 1.46 -23.66
N SER A 124 -2.52 1.43 -24.08
CA SER A 124 -1.97 0.38 -24.94
C SER A 124 -0.94 -0.42 -24.17
N LEU A 125 -1.09 -1.75 -24.18
CA LEU A 125 -0.12 -2.70 -23.64
C LEU A 125 0.67 -3.29 -24.80
N PHE A 126 1.95 -2.95 -24.95
CA PHE A 126 2.76 -3.42 -26.08
C PHE A 126 3.47 -4.74 -25.80
N GLU A 127 4.08 -4.83 -24.63
CA GLU A 127 4.90 -5.98 -24.22
C GLU A 127 4.66 -6.22 -22.73
N MET A 128 4.63 -7.49 -22.33
CA MET A 128 4.60 -7.88 -20.93
C MET A 128 5.59 -9.00 -20.62
N SER A 129 6.18 -8.92 -19.43
CA SER A 129 6.92 -10.03 -18.82
C SER A 129 6.24 -10.37 -17.49
N ARG A 130 5.59 -11.53 -17.45
CA ARG A 130 4.87 -11.98 -16.25
C ARG A 130 5.84 -12.30 -15.13
N ALA A 131 5.53 -11.86 -13.92
CA ALA A 131 6.28 -12.27 -12.74
C ALA A 131 5.93 -13.71 -12.35
N ALA A 132 6.94 -14.44 -11.87
CA ALA A 132 6.74 -15.70 -11.17
C ALA A 132 5.81 -15.49 -9.98
N GLN A 133 4.85 -16.40 -9.79
CA GLN A 133 3.99 -16.35 -8.62
C GLN A 133 4.81 -16.67 -7.38
N SER A 134 4.35 -16.17 -6.22
CA SER A 134 5.04 -16.43 -4.96
C SER A 134 5.28 -17.93 -4.73
N ASP A 135 4.35 -18.80 -5.13
CA ASP A 135 4.50 -20.26 -5.01
C ASP A 135 5.60 -20.87 -5.89
N ASP A 136 5.95 -20.21 -7.00
CA ASP A 136 6.98 -20.68 -7.94
C ASP A 136 8.39 -20.21 -7.55
N LEU A 137 8.51 -19.27 -6.60
CA LEU A 137 9.80 -18.73 -6.16
C LEU A 137 10.54 -19.70 -5.25
N GLU A 138 11.86 -19.59 -5.17
CA GLU A 138 12.62 -20.21 -4.09
C GLU A 138 12.44 -19.43 -2.77
N GLN A 139 12.77 -20.05 -1.63
CA GLN A 139 12.60 -19.40 -0.32
C GLN A 139 13.49 -18.15 -0.18
N ASP A 140 14.71 -18.18 -0.72
CA ASP A 140 15.64 -17.04 -0.70
C ASP A 140 15.13 -15.89 -1.59
N GLU A 141 14.59 -16.21 -2.78
CA GLU A 141 13.98 -15.22 -3.66
C GLU A 141 12.75 -14.54 -3.00
N ARG A 142 11.95 -15.28 -2.22
CA ARG A 142 10.85 -14.69 -1.44
C ARG A 142 11.37 -13.72 -0.38
N ILE A 143 12.49 -14.03 0.29
CA ILE A 143 13.14 -13.10 1.23
C ILE A 143 13.59 -11.84 0.50
N GLU A 144 14.23 -11.96 -0.66
CA GLU A 144 14.67 -10.82 -1.45
C GLU A 144 13.51 -9.93 -1.90
N ARG A 145 12.42 -10.54 -2.38
CA ARG A 145 11.17 -9.82 -2.72
C ARG A 145 10.58 -9.13 -1.50
N ALA A 146 10.49 -9.82 -0.37
CA ALA A 146 10.00 -9.22 0.87
C ALA A 146 10.87 -8.03 1.29
N GLN A 147 12.19 -8.14 1.18
CA GLN A 147 13.14 -7.10 1.52
C GLN A 147 12.95 -5.87 0.62
N HIS A 148 12.84 -6.08 -0.69
CA HIS A 148 12.54 -5.03 -1.66
C HIS A 148 11.27 -4.24 -1.28
N TYR A 149 10.17 -4.93 -0.99
CA TYR A 149 8.93 -4.27 -0.59
C TYR A 149 9.04 -3.54 0.75
N LYS A 150 9.78 -4.10 1.73
CA LYS A 150 10.04 -3.40 2.99
C LYS A 150 10.79 -2.08 2.75
N ASP A 151 11.81 -2.10 1.90
CA ASP A 151 12.65 -0.94 1.64
C ASP A 151 11.89 0.12 0.84
N SER A 152 11.16 -0.28 -0.21
CA SER A 152 10.24 0.59 -0.97
C SER A 152 9.20 1.26 -0.04
N GLY A 153 8.60 0.49 0.89
CA GLY A 153 7.68 1.04 1.89
C GLY A 153 8.32 2.04 2.85
N THR A 154 9.62 1.88 3.14
CA THR A 154 10.39 2.80 4.00
C THR A 154 10.58 4.15 3.33
N GLU A 155 10.83 4.15 2.02
CA GLU A 155 11.05 5.40 1.29
C GLU A 155 9.74 6.17 1.10
N LEU A 156 8.66 5.47 0.73
CA LEU A 156 7.33 6.06 0.66
C LEU A 156 6.90 6.66 2.01
N PHE A 157 7.20 5.98 3.12
CA PHE A 157 6.87 6.51 4.44
C PHE A 157 7.67 7.78 4.77
N ARG A 158 8.93 7.86 4.33
CA ARG A 158 9.80 9.04 4.50
C ARG A 158 9.30 10.22 3.67
N GLU A 159 8.82 9.97 2.45
CA GLU A 159 8.18 10.95 1.57
C GLU A 159 6.80 11.40 2.07
N GLY A 160 6.25 10.73 3.09
CA GLY A 160 4.94 11.03 3.65
C GLY A 160 3.80 10.28 2.97
N ASN A 161 4.07 9.50 1.92
CA ASN A 161 3.10 8.66 1.22
C ASN A 161 2.74 7.39 2.04
N THR A 162 2.05 7.65 3.15
CA THR A 162 1.75 6.64 4.18
C THR A 162 0.82 5.54 3.67
N HIS A 163 -0.09 5.87 2.73
CA HIS A 163 -1.04 4.89 2.17
C HIS A 163 -0.33 3.79 1.37
N PHE A 164 0.54 4.17 0.43
CA PHE A 164 1.27 3.20 -0.38
C PHE A 164 2.40 2.53 0.43
N ALA A 165 2.98 3.21 1.43
CA ALA A 165 3.89 2.57 2.38
C ALA A 165 3.25 1.37 3.10
N ILE A 166 2.01 1.49 3.58
CA ILE A 166 1.28 0.39 4.21
C ILE A 166 1.15 -0.80 3.26
N LYS A 167 0.76 -0.55 2.01
CA LYS A 167 0.61 -1.60 0.99
C LYS A 167 1.92 -2.34 0.74
N ARG A 168 3.03 -1.60 0.65
CA ARG A 168 4.37 -2.19 0.50
C ARG A 168 4.76 -3.09 1.67
N TYR A 169 4.56 -2.63 2.90
CA TYR A 169 4.84 -3.48 4.06
C TYR A 169 3.92 -4.71 4.15
N GLN A 170 2.65 -4.57 3.80
CA GLN A 170 1.72 -5.71 3.72
C GLN A 170 2.18 -6.72 2.67
N ARG A 171 2.58 -6.24 1.48
CA ARG A 171 3.12 -7.10 0.43
C ARG A 171 4.39 -7.83 0.87
N SER A 172 5.28 -7.15 1.60
CA SER A 172 6.45 -7.78 2.22
C SER A 172 6.03 -8.91 3.17
N LEU A 173 5.03 -8.67 4.03
CA LEU A 173 4.51 -9.69 4.95
C LEU A 173 3.85 -10.87 4.22
N ASP A 174 3.21 -10.66 3.07
CA ASP A 174 2.63 -11.73 2.26
C ASP A 174 3.71 -12.71 1.76
N TYR A 175 4.80 -12.20 1.17
CA TYR A 175 5.93 -13.03 0.75
C TYR A 175 6.56 -13.78 1.94
N LEU A 176 6.66 -13.13 3.10
CA LEU A 176 7.16 -13.76 4.32
C LEU A 176 6.23 -14.83 4.89
N ALA A 177 4.92 -14.72 4.67
CA ALA A 177 3.96 -15.73 5.08
C ALA A 177 4.00 -16.95 4.15
N ASP A 178 4.28 -16.74 2.88
CA ASP A 178 4.37 -17.83 1.90
C ASP A 178 5.59 -18.74 2.12
N ILE A 179 6.69 -18.22 2.70
CA ILE A 179 7.85 -19.06 3.06
C ILE A 179 7.46 -20.22 3.99
N ASP A 180 6.51 -20.00 4.89
CA ASP A 180 6.05 -21.02 5.86
C ASP A 180 5.24 -22.15 5.17
N LYS A 181 4.80 -21.97 3.92
CA LYS A 181 4.01 -22.95 3.16
C LYS A 181 4.88 -24.00 2.47
N HIS A 182 6.16 -23.71 2.20
CA HIS A 182 6.99 -24.46 1.28
C HIS A 182 8.07 -25.29 2.00
N GLY A 183 7.66 -26.38 2.63
CA GLY A 183 8.57 -27.39 3.17
C GLY A 183 9.45 -26.94 4.35
N SER A 184 10.61 -27.57 4.52
CA SER A 184 11.54 -27.21 5.58
C SER A 184 12.22 -25.88 5.26
N VAL A 185 12.14 -24.92 6.18
CA VAL A 185 12.81 -23.62 6.04
C VAL A 185 14.20 -23.69 6.69
N PRO A 186 15.30 -23.47 5.95
CA PRO A 186 16.64 -23.40 6.51
C PRO A 186 16.74 -22.36 7.63
N ASN A 187 17.59 -22.61 8.62
CA ASN A 187 17.70 -21.74 9.79
C ASN A 187 18.07 -20.29 9.41
N VAL A 188 18.94 -20.10 8.41
CA VAL A 188 19.34 -18.77 7.93
C VAL A 188 18.13 -17.99 7.39
N VAL A 189 17.35 -18.63 6.51
CA VAL A 189 16.11 -18.06 5.93
C VAL A 189 15.10 -17.76 7.04
N ARG A 190 14.90 -18.69 7.97
CA ARG A 190 13.99 -18.49 9.10
C ARG A 190 14.41 -17.31 9.98
N SER A 191 15.70 -17.14 10.25
CA SER A 191 16.19 -15.98 11.01
C SER A 191 15.94 -14.66 10.26
N GLN A 192 16.22 -14.62 8.95
CA GLN A 192 15.93 -13.43 8.12
C GLN A 192 14.43 -13.12 8.07
N GLN A 193 13.60 -14.14 7.87
CA GLN A 193 12.14 -14.05 7.83
C GLN A 193 11.58 -13.43 9.12
N ILE A 194 12.01 -13.93 10.29
CA ILE A 194 11.56 -13.46 11.59
C ILE A 194 11.94 -11.98 11.79
N LEU A 195 13.20 -11.63 11.51
CA LEU A 195 13.68 -10.25 11.67
C LEU A 195 12.94 -9.28 10.74
N LEU A 196 12.78 -9.64 9.46
CA LEU A 196 12.10 -8.80 8.48
C LEU A 196 10.61 -8.64 8.82
N ARG A 197 9.95 -9.70 9.32
CA ARG A 197 8.58 -9.65 9.82
C ARG A 197 8.44 -8.66 10.99
N GLY A 198 9.38 -8.67 11.93
CA GLY A 198 9.43 -7.70 13.03
C GLY A 198 9.57 -6.25 12.53
N GLN A 199 10.51 -6.02 11.59
CA GLN A 199 10.73 -4.70 10.99
C GLN A 199 9.49 -4.16 10.26
N CYS A 200 8.84 -4.99 9.43
CA CYS A 200 7.62 -4.60 8.73
C CYS A 200 6.51 -4.23 9.70
N ASN A 201 6.33 -4.99 10.78
CA ASN A 201 5.33 -4.69 11.80
C ASN A 201 5.61 -3.36 12.53
N PHE A 202 6.86 -3.08 12.91
CA PHE A 202 7.17 -1.78 13.50
C PHE A 202 6.93 -0.61 12.53
N ASN A 203 7.20 -0.81 11.24
CA ASN A 203 6.96 0.21 10.24
C ASN A 203 5.46 0.42 9.96
N LEU A 204 4.67 -0.66 9.87
CA LEU A 204 3.20 -0.58 9.80
C LEU A 204 2.63 0.16 11.00
N ALA A 205 3.09 -0.15 12.22
CA ALA A 205 2.69 0.58 13.41
C ALA A 205 3.00 2.08 13.32
N ALA A 206 4.12 2.48 12.70
CA ALA A 206 4.41 3.89 12.45
C ALA A 206 3.43 4.54 11.47
N CYS A 207 3.06 3.81 10.40
CA CYS A 207 2.06 4.26 9.43
C CYS A 207 0.68 4.43 10.07
N TYR A 208 0.21 3.44 10.82
CA TYR A 208 -1.09 3.50 11.48
C TYR A 208 -1.14 4.57 12.58
N LEU A 209 -0.02 4.84 13.24
CA LEU A 209 0.08 5.94 14.21
C LEU A 209 -0.14 7.30 13.53
N LYS A 210 0.43 7.53 12.33
CA LYS A 210 0.16 8.73 11.53
C LYS A 210 -1.31 8.85 11.12
N GLN A 211 -2.02 7.73 10.96
CA GLN A 211 -3.46 7.69 10.65
C GLN A 211 -4.36 7.71 11.88
N ALA A 212 -3.81 7.85 13.09
CA ALA A 212 -4.53 7.76 14.37
C ALA A 212 -5.34 6.45 14.55
N LYS A 213 -4.94 5.37 13.87
CA LYS A 213 -5.57 4.04 13.99
C LYS A 213 -4.93 3.26 15.13
N TYR A 214 -5.25 3.65 16.36
CA TYR A 214 -4.53 3.20 17.55
C TYR A 214 -4.62 1.69 17.81
N SER A 215 -5.75 1.04 17.50
CA SER A 215 -5.86 -0.42 17.61
C SER A 215 -4.89 -1.16 16.69
N ASP A 216 -4.72 -0.68 15.45
CA ASP A 216 -3.75 -1.25 14.51
C ASP A 216 -2.31 -1.03 14.97
N VAL A 217 -2.02 0.12 15.59
CA VAL A 217 -0.71 0.38 16.21
C VAL A 217 -0.42 -0.65 17.30
N VAL A 218 -1.38 -0.89 18.20
CA VAL A 218 -1.23 -1.89 19.28
C VAL A 218 -0.98 -3.28 18.70
N HIS A 219 -1.77 -3.68 17.71
CA HIS A 219 -1.64 -4.97 17.05
C HIS A 219 -0.24 -5.17 16.44
N HIS A 220 0.18 -4.25 15.57
CA HIS A 220 1.46 -4.39 14.86
C HIS A 220 2.67 -4.19 15.79
N CYS A 221 2.62 -3.29 16.78
CA CYS A 221 3.69 -3.22 17.77
C CYS A 221 3.80 -4.51 18.58
N THR A 222 2.68 -5.16 18.93
CA THR A 222 2.71 -6.42 19.66
C THR A 222 3.34 -7.53 18.82
N LEU A 223 2.98 -7.64 17.54
CA LEU A 223 3.63 -8.57 16.62
C LEU A 223 5.13 -8.31 16.49
N GLY A 224 5.55 -7.05 16.39
CA GLY A 224 6.96 -6.68 16.35
C GLY A 224 7.71 -6.98 17.66
N LEU A 225 7.11 -6.70 18.81
CA LEU A 225 7.71 -6.94 20.13
C LEU A 225 7.80 -8.44 20.49
N ASN A 226 6.98 -9.29 19.85
CA ASN A 226 7.16 -10.74 19.94
C ASN A 226 8.45 -11.22 19.25
N VAL A 227 9.00 -10.42 18.32
CA VAL A 227 10.28 -10.69 17.64
C VAL A 227 11.43 -10.00 18.36
N ASP A 228 11.29 -8.72 18.68
CA ASP A 228 12.28 -7.89 19.36
C ASP A 228 11.61 -7.18 20.55
N SER A 229 11.62 -7.82 21.72
CA SER A 229 10.94 -7.34 22.93
C SER A 229 11.52 -6.05 23.49
N ASP A 230 12.75 -5.71 23.11
CA ASP A 230 13.49 -4.54 23.60
C ASP A 230 13.49 -3.39 22.59
N ASN A 231 12.63 -3.46 21.56
CA ASN A 231 12.49 -2.40 20.59
C ASN A 231 11.90 -1.12 21.22
N LEU A 232 12.76 -0.15 21.52
CA LEU A 232 12.36 1.14 22.11
C LEU A 232 11.28 1.87 21.31
N LYS A 233 11.37 1.85 19.97
CA LYS A 233 10.37 2.50 19.10
C LYS A 233 9.02 1.77 19.18
N GLY A 234 9.04 0.45 19.22
CA GLY A 234 7.86 -0.40 19.40
C GLY A 234 7.15 -0.12 20.71
N LEU A 235 7.87 -0.20 21.83
CA LEU A 235 7.33 0.08 23.18
C LEU A 235 6.76 1.50 23.25
N TYR A 236 7.50 2.50 22.77
CA TYR A 236 7.05 3.89 22.78
C TYR A 236 5.75 4.10 21.98
N ARG A 237 5.68 3.57 20.75
CA ARG A 237 4.49 3.70 19.88
C ARG A 237 3.29 2.95 20.44
N ARG A 238 3.48 1.75 20.98
CA ARG A 238 2.40 0.97 21.61
C ARG A 238 1.87 1.65 22.86
N GLY A 239 2.75 2.17 23.71
CA GLY A 239 2.37 2.99 24.86
C GLY A 239 1.56 4.22 24.45
N GLN A 240 1.96 4.93 23.38
CA GLN A 240 1.18 6.06 22.86
C GLN A 240 -0.23 5.64 22.39
N ALA A 241 -0.34 4.50 21.72
CA ALA A 241 -1.62 3.99 21.27
C ALA A 241 -2.51 3.57 22.44
N TYR A 242 -1.96 2.87 23.44
CA TYR A 242 -2.68 2.52 24.66
C TYR A 242 -3.20 3.75 25.42
N MET A 243 -2.40 4.82 25.54
CA MET A 243 -2.88 6.08 26.11
C MET A 243 -4.12 6.62 25.36
N LYS A 244 -4.11 6.54 24.02
CA LYS A 244 -5.20 7.04 23.18
C LYS A 244 -6.45 6.17 23.23
N LEU A 245 -6.30 4.91 23.60
CA LEU A 245 -7.38 3.95 23.83
C LEU A 245 -7.85 3.92 25.29
N ASN A 246 -7.33 4.81 26.15
CA ASN A 246 -7.57 4.83 27.60
C ASN A 246 -7.15 3.54 28.34
N GLN A 247 -6.20 2.79 27.78
CA GLN A 247 -5.59 1.61 28.37
C GLN A 247 -4.35 2.03 29.16
N TYR A 248 -4.57 2.73 30.28
CA TYR A 248 -3.52 3.47 30.97
C TYR A 248 -2.49 2.59 31.68
N ASP A 249 -2.89 1.42 32.18
CA ASP A 249 -1.98 0.51 32.88
C ASP A 249 -0.99 -0.15 31.90
N GLU A 250 -1.49 -0.55 30.72
CA GLU A 250 -0.67 -1.10 29.64
C GLU A 250 0.29 -0.05 29.09
N ALA A 251 -0.19 1.18 28.86
CA ALA A 251 0.66 2.29 28.43
C ALA A 251 1.80 2.56 29.42
N LYS A 252 1.49 2.53 30.72
CA LYS A 252 2.45 2.74 31.79
C LYS A 252 3.51 1.63 31.81
N GLY A 253 3.09 0.37 31.61
CA GLY A 253 3.99 -0.77 31.49
C GLY A 253 5.00 -0.60 30.36
N ASP A 254 4.54 -0.24 29.16
CA ASP A 254 5.40 -0.02 27.99
C ASP A 254 6.40 1.11 28.21
N TYR A 255 5.99 2.24 28.80
CA TYR A 255 6.91 3.35 29.09
C TYR A 255 7.92 3.03 30.18
N HIS A 256 7.53 2.30 31.22
CA HIS A 256 8.50 1.84 32.22
C HIS A 256 9.52 0.89 31.61
N ARG A 257 9.09 -0.05 30.76
CA ARG A 257 10.02 -0.94 30.06
C ARG A 257 10.97 -0.15 29.16
N ALA A 258 10.45 0.81 28.39
CA ALA A 258 11.28 1.66 27.54
C ALA A 258 12.29 2.50 28.34
N LEU A 259 11.92 3.05 29.50
CA LEU A 259 12.84 3.79 30.38
C LEU A 259 13.83 2.87 31.14
N ALA A 260 13.49 1.60 31.35
CA ALA A 260 14.45 0.63 31.90
C ALA A 260 15.56 0.31 30.88
N LEU A 261 15.23 0.31 29.58
CA LEU A 261 16.17 0.10 28.49
C LEU A 261 16.98 1.36 28.16
N ASP A 262 16.35 2.54 28.16
CA ASP A 262 17.00 3.84 27.98
C ASP A 262 16.47 4.86 28.99
N PRO A 263 17.11 4.98 30.16
CA PRO A 263 16.73 5.94 31.19
C PRO A 263 16.85 7.42 30.76
N SER A 264 17.61 7.70 29.71
CA SER A 264 17.86 9.06 29.19
C SER A 264 16.80 9.52 28.18
N ASN A 265 15.85 8.64 27.83
CA ASN A 265 14.81 8.93 26.85
C ASN A 265 13.79 9.96 27.35
N LYS A 266 14.08 11.24 27.11
CA LYS A 266 13.22 12.37 27.48
C LYS A 266 11.81 12.27 26.87
N ALA A 267 11.69 11.75 25.65
CA ALA A 267 10.38 11.64 25.00
C ALA A 267 9.47 10.67 25.76
N THR A 268 9.99 9.50 26.13
CA THR A 268 9.27 8.51 26.94
C THR A 268 8.95 9.03 28.33
N ALA A 269 9.92 9.69 29.00
CA ALA A 269 9.71 10.28 30.33
C ALA A 269 8.57 11.32 30.32
N ASN A 270 8.53 12.18 29.28
CA ASN A 270 7.47 13.16 29.11
C ASN A 270 6.10 12.50 28.89
N GLN A 271 6.00 11.45 28.06
CA GLN A 271 4.74 10.71 27.87
C GLN A 271 4.25 10.06 29.17
N LEU A 272 5.16 9.46 29.95
CA LEU A 272 4.82 8.87 31.25
C LEU A 272 4.32 9.92 32.24
N ALA A 273 4.91 11.12 32.26
CA ALA A 273 4.44 12.23 33.09
C ALA A 273 3.02 12.69 32.67
N LEU A 274 2.76 12.80 31.37
CA LEU A 274 1.42 13.12 30.84
C LEU A 274 0.39 12.06 31.25
N LEU A 275 0.73 10.78 31.09
CA LEU A 275 -0.09 9.65 31.48
C LEU A 275 -0.45 9.67 32.97
N ASN A 276 0.54 9.89 33.85
CA ASN A 276 0.30 9.99 35.28
C ASN A 276 -0.65 11.16 35.63
N GLY A 277 -0.55 12.28 34.90
CA GLY A 277 -1.48 13.38 35.01
C GLY A 277 -2.92 13.01 34.63
N MET A 278 -3.10 12.22 33.55
CA MET A 278 -4.41 11.72 33.12
C MET A 278 -5.03 10.75 34.15
N ILE A 279 -4.26 9.76 34.62
CA ILE A 279 -4.70 8.81 35.64
C ILE A 279 -5.12 9.54 36.92
N ARG A 280 -4.38 10.58 37.33
CA ARG A 280 -4.72 11.37 38.52
C ARG A 280 -6.07 12.09 38.35
N LYS A 281 -6.28 12.75 37.20
CA LYS A 281 -7.54 13.45 36.90
C LYS A 281 -8.73 12.49 36.87
N GLU A 282 -8.56 11.32 36.27
CA GLU A 282 -9.60 10.28 36.25
C GLU A 282 -9.97 9.84 37.66
N LYS A 283 -8.98 9.54 38.51
CA LYS A 283 -9.21 9.21 39.93
C LYS A 283 -9.92 10.32 40.71
N GLU A 284 -9.55 11.57 40.48
CA GLU A 284 -10.21 12.73 41.10
C GLU A 284 -11.65 12.89 40.61
N MET A 285 -11.94 12.61 39.34
CA MET A 285 -13.29 12.62 38.79
C MET A 285 -14.16 11.52 39.40
N TYR A 286 -13.67 10.28 39.47
CA TYR A 286 -14.38 9.18 40.12
C TYR A 286 -14.73 9.49 41.58
N LYS A 287 -13.80 10.08 42.34
CA LYS A 287 -14.04 10.50 43.74
C LYS A 287 -15.06 11.64 43.91
N ARG A 288 -15.40 12.37 42.85
CA ARG A 288 -16.43 13.42 42.89
C ARG A 288 -17.80 12.89 42.49
N MET A 289 -17.84 11.75 41.80
CA MET A 289 -19.07 11.11 41.34
C MET A 289 -19.69 10.17 42.39
N PHE A 290 -18.88 9.66 43.32
CA PHE A 290 -19.23 8.70 44.37
C PHE A 290 -18.70 9.18 45.71
#